data_AF-A0A937WZN2-F1
#
_entry.id   AF-A0A937WZN2-F1
#
_cell.length_a   1.000
_cell.length_b   1.000
_cell.length_c   1.000
_cell.angle_alpha   90.00
_cell.angle_beta   90.00
_cell.angle_gamma   90.00
#
_symmetry.space_group_name_H-M   'P 1'
#
loop_
_entity.id
_entity.type
_entity.pdbx_description
1 polymer ?
#
loop_
_entity_poly.entity_id
_entity_poly.type
_entity_poly.pdbx_seq_one_letter_code
_entity_poly.pdbx_strand_id
1 'polypeptide(L)' 'MMDAIRPDAIYFCIPPGVHNGEVIRASRTGIHVFVEKPMSLYYDEAVDMDRAIRETGVVSP' A
#
# COMPACT_ATOMS: atom_id res chain seq x y z
N MET A 1 -7.24 -8.95 -9.09
CA MET A 1 -7.92 -9.29 -7.82
C MET A 1 -8.58 -8.05 -7.23
N MET A 2 -7.85 -6.98 -6.91
CA MET A 2 -8.44 -5.74 -6.34
C MET A 2 -9.64 -5.21 -7.15
N ASP A 3 -9.55 -5.15 -8.47
CA ASP A 3 -10.64 -4.66 -9.33
C ASP A 3 -11.88 -5.58 -9.35
N ALA A 4 -11.69 -6.88 -9.11
CA ALA A 4 -12.76 -7.88 -9.18
C ALA A 4 -13.57 -7.98 -7.89
N ILE A 5 -12.91 -7.87 -6.73
CA ILE A 5 -13.55 -7.98 -5.41
C ILE A 5 -13.76 -6.64 -4.70
N ARG A 6 -13.02 -5.58 -5.08
CA ARG A 6 -13.10 -4.22 -4.51
C ARG A 6 -13.18 -4.23 -2.96
N PRO A 7 -12.16 -4.77 -2.29
CA PRO A 7 -12.16 -4.84 -0.83
C PRO A 7 -12.07 -3.43 -0.23
N ASP A 8 -12.61 -3.24 0.97
CA ASP A 8 -12.47 -1.99 1.72
C ASP A 8 -11.03 -1.80 2.25
N ALA A 9 -10.32 -2.90 2.53
CA ALA A 9 -8.95 -2.89 3.02
C ALA A 9 -8.11 -4.09 2.55
N ILE A 10 -6.79 -3.91 2.46
CA ILE A 10 -5.81 -4.97 2.13
C ILE A 10 -4.66 -4.99 3.13
N TYR A 11 -4.30 -6.19 3.58
CA TYR A 11 -3.11 -6.45 4.40
C TYR A 11 -1.98 -6.99 3.53
N PHE A 12 -0.89 -6.23 3.39
CA PHE A 12 0.30 -6.62 2.67
C PHE A 12 1.30 -7.29 3.60
N CYS A 13 1.16 -8.61 3.76
CA CYS A 13 2.06 -9.46 4.56
C CYS A 13 3.03 -10.25 3.65
N ILE A 14 3.61 -9.58 2.67
CA ILE A 14 4.57 -10.16 1.72
C ILE A 14 5.96 -9.54 1.96
N PRO A 15 7.06 -10.23 1.60
CA PRO A 15 8.41 -9.68 1.78
C PRO A 15 8.54 -8.29 1.14
N PRO A 16 9.27 -7.34 1.77
CA PRO A 16 9.32 -5.93 1.36
C PRO A 16 9.76 -5.72 -0.09
N GLY A 17 10.72 -6.51 -0.59
CA GLY A 17 11.19 -6.43 -1.97
C GLY A 17 10.20 -6.95 -3.02
N VAL A 18 8.98 -7.32 -2.61
CA VAL A 18 7.93 -7.86 -3.49
C VAL A 18 6.72 -6.92 -3.54
N HIS A 19 6.81 -5.75 -2.90
CA HIS A 19 5.78 -4.70 -2.96
C HIS A 19 5.90 -4.01 -4.32
N ASN A 20 5.42 -4.66 -5.39
CA ASN A 20 5.55 -4.21 -6.78
C ASN A 20 4.61 -3.03 -7.12
N GLY A 21 4.60 -1.98 -6.30
CA GLY A 21 3.70 -0.83 -6.42
C GLY A 21 2.26 -1.08 -6.01
N GLU A 22 1.93 -2.29 -5.53
CA GLU A 22 0.56 -2.68 -5.16
C GLU A 22 -0.01 -1.82 -4.01
N VAL A 23 0.83 -1.37 -3.08
CA VAL A 23 0.43 -0.45 -1.99
C VAL A 23 -0.06 0.89 -2.55
N ILE A 24 0.70 1.46 -3.49
CA ILE A 24 0.37 2.72 -4.17
C ILE A 24 -0.90 2.56 -5.02
N ARG A 25 -1.03 1.41 -5.71
CA ARG A 25 -2.23 1.12 -6.50
C ARG A 25 -3.46 1.04 -5.62
N ALA A 26 -3.40 0.28 -4.52
CA ALA A 26 -4.52 0.11 -3.60
C ALA A 26 -4.96 1.45 -3.00
N SER A 27 -4.03 2.26 -2.51
CA SER A 27 -4.34 3.58 -1.94
C SER A 27 -5.00 4.51 -2.97
N ARG A 28 -4.50 4.55 -4.21
CA ARG A 28 -5.10 5.35 -5.30
C ARG A 28 -6.50 4.91 -5.71
N THR A 29 -6.87 3.66 -5.41
CA THR A 29 -8.24 3.17 -5.63
C THR A 29 -9.17 3.40 -4.44
N GLY A 30 -8.71 4.10 -3.39
CA GLY A 30 -9.47 4.36 -2.18
C GLY A 30 -9.53 3.19 -1.19
N ILE A 31 -8.76 2.12 -1.46
CA ILE A 31 -8.71 0.94 -0.61
C ILE A 31 -7.74 1.23 0.55
N HIS A 32 -8.18 0.96 1.78
CA HIS A 32 -7.34 1.08 2.96
C HIS A 32 -6.25 0.01 2.97
N VAL A 33 -5.08 0.33 3.52
CA VAL A 33 -3.93 -0.58 3.45
C VAL A 33 -3.33 -0.76 4.82
N PHE A 34 -2.84 -1.96 5.11
CA PHE A 34 -1.90 -2.20 6.19
C PHE A 34 -0.68 -2.87 5.57
N VAL A 35 0.51 -2.35 5.83
CA VAL A 35 1.74 -2.88 5.24
C VAL A 35 2.64 -3.38 6.36
N GLU A 36 2.90 -4.69 6.37
CA GLU A 36 3.78 -5.27 7.38
C GLU A 36 5.19 -4.68 7.27
N LYS A 37 5.84 -4.56 8.42
CA LYS A 37 7.16 -3.94 8.52
C LYS A 37 8.27 -4.97 8.29
N PRO A 38 9.38 -4.59 7.65
CA PRO A 38 9.63 -3.28 7.04
C PRO A 38 8.81 -3.08 5.76
N MET A 39 8.34 -1.85 5.51
CA MET A 39 7.48 -1.51 4.36
C MET A 39 8.22 -1.60 3.02
N SER A 40 9.48 -1.16 2.96
CA SER A 40 10.39 -1.41 1.84
C SER A 40 11.82 -1.55 2.38
N LEU A 41 12.70 -2.10 1.56
CA LEU A 41 14.16 -2.08 1.78
C LEU A 41 14.81 -0.77 1.30
N TYR A 42 14.08 0.05 0.55
CA TYR A 42 14.55 1.30 -0.04
C TYR A 42 13.76 2.49 0.51
N TYR A 43 14.47 3.53 0.92
CA TYR A 43 13.86 4.68 1.63
C TYR A 43 12.97 5.52 0.72
N ASP A 44 13.41 5.76 -0.50
CA ASP A 44 12.65 6.45 -1.55
C ASP A 44 11.32 5.76 -1.87
N GLU A 45 11.33 4.43 -1.98
CA GLU A 45 10.09 3.66 -2.16
C GLU A 45 9.13 3.81 -0.99
N ALA A 46 9.64 3.74 0.25
CA ALA A 46 8.82 3.95 1.44
C ALA A 46 8.21 5.37 1.49
N VAL A 47 8.97 6.39 1.09
CA VAL A 47 8.50 7.78 0.99
C VAL A 47 7.40 7.91 -0.09
N ASP A 48 7.57 7.25 -1.24
CA ASP A 48 6.56 7.27 -2.30
C ASP A 48 5.26 6.58 -1.87
N MET A 49 5.34 5.49 -1.10
CA MET A 49 4.19 4.82 -0.51
C MET A 49 3.46 5.71 0.51
N ASP A 50 4.20 6.32 1.46
CA ASP A 50 3.62 7.23 2.46
C ASP A 50 2.95 8.44 1.78
N ARG A 51 3.60 9.02 0.76
CA ARG A 51 3.02 10.13 -0.01
C ARG A 51 1.69 9.72 -0.65
N ALA A 52 1.63 8.57 -1.33
CA ALA A 52 0.41 8.10 -1.97
C ALA A 52 -0.73 7.84 -0.96
N ILE A 53 -0.42 7.26 0.19
CA ILE A 53 -1.40 7.03 1.27
C ILE A 53 -1.94 8.36 1.80
N ARG A 54 -1.06 9.34 2.07
CA ARG A 54 -1.46 10.66 2.57
C ARG A 54 -2.30 11.46 1.57
N GLU A 55 -1.92 11.45 0.29
CA GLU A 55 -2.64 12.17 -0.77
C GLU A 55 -4.06 11.63 -0.99
N THR A 56 -4.27 10.34 -0.75
CA THR A 56 -5.55 9.66 -0.96
C THR A 56 -6.45 9.68 0.27
N GLY A 57 -5.90 9.99 1.45
CA GLY A 57 -6.64 10.03 2.70
C GLY A 57 -7.12 8.67 3.20
N VAL A 58 -6.60 7.57 2.64
CA VAL A 58 -6.92 6.22 3.07
C VAL A 58 -6.25 5.91 4.41
N VAL A 59 -6.92 5.11 5.24
CA VAL A 59 -6.36 4.66 6.52
C VAL A 59 -5.21 3.68 6.27
N SER A 60 -4.08 3.94 6.93
CA SER A 60 -2.93 3.02 7.02
C SER A 60 -2.38 2.99 8.45
N PRO A 61 -2.72 1.96 9.25
CA PRO A 61 -2.19 1.78 10.60
C PRO A 61 -0.72 1.33 10.61
#